data_AF-A0A3M1FNY2-F1
#
_entry.id   AF-A0A3M1FNY2-F1
#
_cell.length_a   1.000
_cell.length_b   1.000
_cell.length_c   1.000
_cell.angle_alpha   90.00
_cell.angle_beta   90.00
_cell.angle_gamma   90.00
#
_symmetry.space_group_name_H-M   'P 1'
#
loop_
_entity.id
_entity.type
_entity.pdbx_description
1 polymer ?
#
loop_
_entity_poly.entity_id
_entity_poly.type
_entity_poly.pdbx_seq_one_letter_code
_entity_poly.pdbx_strand_id
1 'polypeptide(L)'
;MARMDDTDRGEIRRRWEYYRPPAQQVDLLECSSFPIGAWLAGEPVMFSGPRSRGQRLFMRMLPGVFDVDFRRNPLDGWAWVELLSWLTQYTADVQSARARFRKKVKILKKQGKSVAYVFGTGPSLSQAMERDWSDGYRIVCNTIVRDPILWHHLNPDFIVAGDAIYHFGFTRFAQSFRRDLHQRLQESDALFVYPAMFDALVQREFSMVADQLIPVPIGWRRRVDIDLMRVFALPALGNVLGVLLLPLACTMTRRIGLWGFDGRRPGTRLFWENSPRHSYPEYIPDLQEAHPAFFAHYVPSSDPSRYVRKYHGKELDASLRLAEHRGWHFEMLHFSYTPVLQKRFKG
;
A
#
# COMPACT_ATOMS: atom_id res chain seq x y z
N MET A 1 -14.74 7.28 -32.29
CA MET A 1 -13.61 6.52 -31.69
C MET A 1 -12.45 7.49 -31.51
N ALA A 2 -12.10 7.87 -30.27
CA ALA A 2 -10.89 8.66 -30.06
C ALA A 2 -9.69 7.72 -30.12
N ARG A 3 -8.83 7.87 -31.14
CA ARG A 3 -7.49 7.28 -31.13
C ARG A 3 -6.74 7.83 -29.90
N MET A 4 -5.88 7.02 -29.32
CA MET A 4 -4.97 7.49 -28.27
C MET A 4 -4.14 8.64 -28.84
N ASP A 5 -4.12 9.78 -28.15
CA ASP A 5 -3.36 10.94 -28.64
C ASP A 5 -1.85 10.64 -28.55
N ASP A 6 -1.04 11.39 -29.27
CA ASP A 6 0.41 11.15 -29.29
C ASP A 6 1.07 11.48 -27.92
N THR A 7 0.40 12.30 -27.11
CA THR A 7 0.81 12.62 -25.73
C THR A 7 0.71 11.40 -24.81
N ASP A 8 -0.40 10.65 -24.89
CA ASP A 8 -0.66 9.43 -24.14
C ASP A 8 0.34 8.32 -24.51
N ARG A 9 0.67 8.22 -25.80
CA ARG A 9 1.73 7.29 -26.26
C ARG A 9 3.09 7.68 -25.72
N GLY A 10 3.44 8.96 -25.74
CA GLY A 10 4.66 9.47 -25.12
C GLY A 10 4.73 9.16 -23.62
N GLU A 11 3.62 9.32 -22.92
CA GLU A 11 3.53 9.03 -21.49
C GLU A 11 3.68 7.54 -21.16
N ILE A 12 3.03 6.65 -21.91
CA ILE A 12 3.18 5.19 -21.76
C ILE A 12 4.64 4.78 -22.00
N ARG A 13 5.31 5.36 -22.99
CA ARG A 13 6.74 5.10 -23.23
C ARG A 13 7.62 5.56 -22.07
N ARG A 14 7.37 6.74 -21.50
CA ARG A 14 8.09 7.21 -20.30
C ARG A 14 7.91 6.26 -19.10
N ARG A 15 6.69 5.77 -18.89
CA ARG A 15 6.41 4.78 -17.83
C ARG A 15 7.13 3.46 -18.09
N TRP A 16 7.10 3.01 -19.34
CA TRP A 16 7.84 1.84 -19.77
C TRP A 16 9.34 1.96 -19.46
N GLU A 17 9.97 3.09 -19.80
CA GLU A 17 11.39 3.33 -19.51
C GLU A 17 11.74 3.22 -18.02
N TYR A 18 10.80 3.57 -17.14
CA TYR A 18 10.96 3.44 -15.70
C TYR A 18 10.83 1.97 -15.21
N TYR A 19 9.88 1.22 -15.76
CA TYR A 19 9.58 -0.15 -15.32
C TYR A 19 10.40 -1.22 -16.05
N ARG A 20 10.97 -0.94 -17.22
CA ARG A 20 11.75 -1.92 -17.98
C ARG A 20 13.01 -2.36 -17.22
N PRO A 21 13.33 -3.66 -17.19
CA PRO A 21 14.63 -4.13 -16.68
C PRO A 21 15.78 -3.58 -17.55
N PRO A 22 16.93 -3.16 -16.97
CA PRO A 22 18.04 -2.58 -17.73
C PRO A 22 18.66 -3.50 -18.80
N ALA A 23 18.53 -4.83 -18.64
CA ALA A 23 19.26 -5.84 -19.41
C ALA A 23 18.40 -6.61 -20.43
N GLN A 24 17.12 -6.27 -20.60
CA GLN A 24 16.22 -6.99 -21.49
C GLN A 24 15.76 -6.10 -22.65
N GLN A 25 16.11 -6.50 -23.87
CA GLN A 25 15.44 -6.00 -25.07
C GLN A 25 14.13 -6.75 -25.20
N VAL A 26 13.03 -6.07 -24.87
CA VAL A 26 11.68 -6.64 -24.91
C VAL A 26 10.93 -5.91 -26.01
N ASP A 27 10.56 -6.64 -27.06
CA ASP A 27 9.64 -6.13 -28.06
C ASP A 27 8.26 -6.00 -27.41
N LEU A 28 7.73 -4.77 -27.40
CA LEU A 28 6.45 -4.46 -26.79
C LEU A 28 5.39 -4.35 -27.86
N LEU A 29 4.38 -5.22 -27.76
CA LEU A 29 3.16 -5.08 -28.56
C LEU A 29 2.22 -4.09 -27.88
N GLU A 30 2.32 -2.83 -28.30
CA GLU A 30 1.35 -1.80 -27.92
C GLU A 30 0.05 -2.01 -28.72
N CYS A 31 -0.97 -2.54 -28.05
CA CYS A 31 -2.26 -2.82 -28.67
C CYS A 31 -3.31 -1.80 -28.22
N SER A 32 -3.87 -1.06 -29.19
CA SER A 32 -5.03 -0.18 -28.97
C SER A 32 -6.38 -0.85 -29.26
N SER A 33 -6.33 -2.04 -29.88
CA SER A 33 -7.46 -2.94 -30.08
C SER A 33 -7.26 -4.22 -29.25
N PHE A 34 -8.36 -4.90 -28.94
CA PHE A 34 -8.33 -6.06 -28.05
C PHE A 34 -7.44 -7.18 -28.63
N PRO A 35 -6.42 -7.66 -27.91
CA PRO A 35 -5.35 -8.48 -28.48
C PRO A 35 -5.73 -9.97 -28.51
N ILE A 36 -6.75 -10.37 -29.28
CA ILE A 36 -7.15 -11.79 -29.40
C ILE A 36 -5.98 -12.65 -29.91
N GLY A 37 -5.19 -12.13 -30.85
CA GLY A 37 -4.04 -12.84 -31.44
C GLY A 37 -2.70 -12.65 -30.74
N ALA A 38 -2.45 -11.50 -30.09
CA ALA A 38 -1.13 -11.21 -29.51
C ALA A 38 -0.80 -12.08 -28.28
N TRP A 39 -1.81 -12.64 -27.61
CA TRP A 39 -1.61 -13.61 -26.53
C TRP A 39 -0.96 -14.92 -27.00
N LEU A 40 -1.17 -15.34 -28.26
CA LEU A 40 -0.55 -16.55 -28.80
C LEU A 40 0.97 -16.41 -29.00
N ALA A 41 1.50 -15.19 -29.00
CA ALA A 41 2.91 -14.92 -29.23
C ALA A 41 3.81 -15.16 -28.01
N GLY A 42 3.25 -15.33 -26.81
CA GLY A 42 4.01 -15.50 -25.56
C GLY A 42 4.73 -14.23 -25.06
N GLU A 43 4.65 -13.13 -25.82
CA GLU A 43 5.20 -11.83 -25.47
C GLU A 43 4.26 -11.03 -24.53
N PRO A 44 4.80 -10.15 -23.68
CA PRO A 44 3.98 -9.30 -22.81
C PRO A 44 3.26 -8.25 -23.65
N VAL A 45 1.94 -8.15 -23.47
CA VAL A 45 1.10 -7.19 -24.19
C VAL A 45 0.73 -6.05 -23.25
N MET A 46 1.17 -4.84 -23.59
CA MET A 46 0.67 -3.61 -22.96
C MET A 46 -0.57 -3.14 -23.70
N PHE A 47 -1.71 -3.22 -23.04
CA PHE A 47 -2.98 -2.76 -23.59
C PHE A 47 -3.27 -1.34 -23.13
N SER A 48 -3.54 -0.46 -24.09
CA SER A 48 -4.08 0.87 -23.81
C SER A 48 -5.18 1.23 -24.81
N GLY A 49 -6.42 1.29 -24.33
CA GLY A 49 -7.56 1.51 -25.23
C GLY A 49 -8.94 1.27 -24.60
N PRO A 50 -10.00 1.61 -25.36
CA PRO A 50 -11.37 1.38 -24.93
C PRO A 50 -11.66 -0.11 -24.83
N ARG A 51 -12.43 -0.49 -23.80
CA ARG A 51 -12.81 -1.88 -23.53
C ARG A 51 -14.18 -1.97 -22.88
N SER A 52 -14.95 -2.96 -23.31
CA SER A 52 -16.22 -3.32 -22.71
C SER A 52 -16.02 -3.90 -21.31
N ARG A 53 -17.10 -4.01 -20.53
CA ARG A 53 -17.05 -4.63 -19.19
C ARG A 53 -16.60 -6.09 -19.26
N GLY A 54 -17.04 -6.84 -20.27
CA GLY A 54 -16.64 -8.24 -20.50
C GLY A 54 -15.15 -8.35 -20.83
N GLN A 55 -14.65 -7.48 -21.71
CA GLN A 55 -13.23 -7.44 -22.06
C GLN A 55 -12.34 -7.17 -20.84
N ARG A 56 -12.73 -6.27 -19.93
CA ARG A 56 -11.99 -6.02 -18.68
C ARG A 56 -11.87 -7.27 -17.81
N LEU A 57 -12.95 -8.02 -17.65
CA LEU A 57 -12.93 -9.24 -16.85
C LEU A 57 -12.07 -10.31 -17.52
N PHE A 58 -12.21 -10.44 -18.83
CA PHE A 58 -11.45 -11.40 -19.62
C PHE A 58 -9.94 -11.12 -19.59
N MET A 59 -9.50 -9.87 -19.75
CA MET A 59 -8.08 -9.51 -19.65
C MET A 59 -7.44 -9.89 -18.32
N ARG A 60 -8.15 -9.74 -17.21
CA ARG A 60 -7.64 -10.13 -15.89
C ARG A 60 -7.39 -11.62 -15.75
N MET A 61 -7.94 -12.44 -16.64
CA MET A 61 -7.75 -13.88 -16.67
C MET A 61 -6.64 -14.30 -17.64
N LEU A 62 -6.14 -13.40 -18.49
CA LEU A 62 -5.11 -13.69 -19.48
C LEU A 62 -3.71 -13.40 -18.90
N PRO A 63 -2.86 -14.43 -18.70
CA PRO A 63 -1.47 -14.21 -18.35
C PRO A 63 -0.77 -13.39 -19.44
N GLY A 64 0.11 -12.46 -19.05
CA GLY A 64 0.91 -11.67 -19.98
C GLY A 64 0.20 -10.47 -20.62
N VAL A 65 -1.05 -10.16 -20.26
CA VAL A 65 -1.75 -8.95 -20.73
C VAL A 65 -1.86 -7.94 -19.59
N PHE A 66 -1.29 -6.76 -19.79
CA PHE A 66 -1.21 -5.70 -18.79
C PHE A 66 -1.99 -4.47 -19.25
N ASP A 67 -3.05 -4.14 -18.51
CA ASP A 67 -3.92 -3.00 -18.78
C ASP A 67 -3.29 -1.72 -18.23
N VAL A 68 -2.48 -1.04 -19.04
CA VAL A 68 -1.69 0.14 -18.63
C VAL A 68 -2.37 1.47 -18.94
N ASP A 69 -3.63 1.44 -19.40
CA ASP A 69 -4.42 2.63 -19.73
C ASP A 69 -4.73 3.45 -18.47
N PHE A 70 -3.87 4.42 -18.13
CA PHE A 70 -4.03 5.27 -16.94
C PHE A 70 -5.26 6.20 -16.98
N ARG A 71 -5.87 6.39 -18.16
CA ARG A 71 -7.11 7.16 -18.34
C ARG A 71 -8.37 6.35 -18.09
N ARG A 72 -8.30 5.01 -18.19
CA ARG A 72 -9.49 4.13 -18.07
C ARG A 72 -9.35 3.02 -17.03
N ASN A 73 -8.14 2.62 -16.69
CA ASN A 73 -7.85 1.62 -15.67
C ASN A 73 -7.52 2.30 -14.33
N PRO A 74 -8.38 2.20 -13.30
CA PRO A 74 -8.03 2.69 -11.97
C PRO A 74 -6.95 1.84 -11.27
N LEU A 75 -6.50 0.74 -11.89
CA LEU A 75 -5.45 -0.14 -11.37
C LEU A 75 -4.20 -0.12 -12.25
N ASP A 76 -3.99 0.91 -13.07
CA ASP A 76 -2.84 0.98 -13.99
C ASP A 76 -1.50 0.83 -13.27
N GLY A 77 -1.33 1.45 -12.09
CA GLY A 77 -0.11 1.32 -11.28
C GLY A 77 0.19 -0.14 -10.87
N TRP A 78 -0.84 -0.94 -10.60
CA TRP A 78 -0.66 -2.37 -10.30
C TRP A 78 -0.28 -3.16 -11.55
N ALA A 79 -0.88 -2.83 -12.70
CA ALA A 79 -0.54 -3.47 -13.97
C ALA A 79 0.94 -3.25 -14.35
N TRP A 80 1.50 -2.08 -14.08
CA TRP A 80 2.94 -1.80 -14.30
C TRP A 80 3.85 -2.64 -13.41
N VAL A 81 3.50 -2.81 -12.13
CA VAL A 81 4.26 -3.65 -11.20
C VAL A 81 4.17 -5.13 -11.59
N GLU A 82 2.98 -5.59 -12.01
CA GLU A 82 2.77 -6.94 -12.50
C GLU A 82 3.58 -7.20 -13.78
N LEU A 83 3.62 -6.22 -14.70
CA LEU A 83 4.46 -6.28 -15.90
C LEU A 83 5.95 -6.43 -15.53
N LEU A 84 6.48 -5.60 -14.63
CA LEU A 84 7.87 -5.71 -14.17
C LEU A 84 8.17 -7.11 -13.60
N SER A 85 7.28 -7.64 -12.77
CA SER A 85 7.45 -8.96 -12.16
C SER A 85 7.44 -10.07 -13.22
N TRP A 86 6.58 -9.94 -14.23
CA TRP A 86 6.51 -10.89 -15.35
C TRP A 86 7.79 -10.86 -16.18
N LEU A 87 8.29 -9.68 -16.53
CA LEU A 87 9.49 -9.49 -17.35
C LEU A 87 10.75 -10.04 -16.69
N THR A 88 10.87 -9.82 -15.38
CA THR A 88 12.00 -10.29 -14.59
C THR A 88 11.88 -11.76 -14.21
N GLN A 89 10.72 -12.39 -14.48
CA GLN A 89 10.35 -13.70 -13.93
C GLN A 89 10.59 -13.79 -12.41
N TYR A 90 10.47 -12.65 -11.74
CA TYR A 90 10.86 -12.53 -10.35
C TYR A 90 9.77 -13.11 -9.45
N THR A 91 10.18 -14.00 -8.56
CA THR A 91 9.33 -14.54 -7.50
C THR A 91 9.92 -14.20 -6.15
N ALA A 92 9.11 -13.57 -5.30
CA ALA A 92 9.51 -13.24 -3.93
C ALA A 92 9.94 -14.48 -3.15
N ASP A 93 11.06 -14.40 -2.43
CA ASP A 93 11.48 -15.44 -1.48
C ASP A 93 10.67 -15.34 -0.17
N VAL A 94 9.42 -15.81 -0.26
CA VAL A 94 8.46 -15.80 0.84
C VAL A 94 8.93 -16.66 2.02
N GLN A 95 9.72 -17.71 1.78
CA GLN A 95 10.17 -18.61 2.85
C GLN A 95 11.22 -17.92 3.73
N SER A 96 12.23 -17.30 3.12
CA SER A 96 13.23 -16.53 3.85
C SER A 96 12.60 -15.31 4.53
N ALA A 97 11.70 -14.59 3.85
CA ALA A 97 10.95 -13.48 4.45
C ALA A 97 10.16 -13.92 5.69
N ARG A 98 9.48 -15.07 5.62
CA ARG A 98 8.76 -15.65 6.77
C ARG A 98 9.68 -16.01 7.92
N ALA A 99 10.87 -16.53 7.63
CA ALA A 99 11.86 -16.86 8.66
C ALA A 99 12.38 -15.60 9.38
N ARG A 100 12.77 -14.56 8.61
CA ARG A 100 13.20 -13.26 9.16
C ARG A 100 12.10 -12.61 10.00
N PHE A 101 10.87 -12.58 9.49
CA PHE A 101 9.70 -12.06 10.21
C PHE A 101 9.50 -12.80 11.54
N ARG A 102 9.46 -14.14 11.51
CA ARG A 102 9.28 -14.96 12.71
C ARG A 102 10.39 -14.74 13.73
N LYS A 103 11.63 -14.59 13.29
CA LYS A 103 12.78 -14.29 14.15
C LYS A 103 12.57 -12.95 14.86
N LYS A 104 12.27 -11.87 14.13
CA LYS A 104 12.02 -10.54 14.70
C LYS A 104 10.83 -10.56 15.68
N VAL A 105 9.69 -11.13 15.30
CA VAL A 105 8.51 -11.20 16.17
C VAL A 105 8.81 -11.96 17.47
N LYS A 106 9.57 -13.07 17.41
CA LYS A 106 9.98 -13.80 18.62
C LYS A 106 10.88 -12.95 19.53
N ILE A 107 11.82 -12.20 18.97
CA ILE A 107 12.70 -11.29 19.74
C ILE A 107 11.86 -10.20 20.40
N LEU A 108 10.99 -9.54 19.63
CA LEU A 108 10.11 -8.48 20.14
C LEU A 108 9.19 -8.99 21.24
N LYS A 109 8.56 -10.16 21.07
CA LYS A 109 7.66 -10.75 22.08
C LYS A 109 8.36 -11.06 23.42
N LYS A 110 9.68 -11.31 23.42
CA LYS A 110 10.45 -11.48 24.66
C LYS A 110 10.57 -10.19 25.48
N GLN A 111 10.36 -9.03 24.87
CA GLN A 111 10.35 -7.74 25.57
C GLN A 111 9.10 -7.55 26.45
N GLY A 112 8.08 -8.42 26.32
CA GLY A 112 6.93 -8.42 27.22
C GLY A 112 5.98 -7.24 27.08
N LYS A 113 6.07 -6.45 25.99
CA LYS A 113 5.18 -5.30 25.76
C LYS A 113 3.73 -5.75 25.63
N SER A 114 2.82 -4.99 26.25
CA SER A 114 1.41 -5.39 26.38
C SER A 114 0.48 -4.82 25.29
N VAL A 115 0.92 -3.78 24.59
CA VAL A 115 0.15 -3.03 23.60
C VAL A 115 0.91 -2.95 22.26
N ALA A 116 0.18 -2.92 21.16
CA ALA A 116 0.70 -2.57 19.84
C ALA A 116 0.07 -1.25 19.39
N TYR A 117 0.89 -0.25 19.13
CA TYR A 117 0.49 1.03 18.57
C TYR A 117 0.63 1.00 17.06
N VAL A 118 -0.44 1.34 16.36
CA VAL A 118 -0.44 1.58 14.92
C VAL A 118 -0.58 3.07 14.65
N PHE A 119 0.23 3.58 13.73
CA PHE A 119 0.28 5.00 13.41
C PHE A 119 -0.17 5.25 11.97
N GLY A 120 -1.22 6.05 11.81
CA GLY A 120 -1.64 6.66 10.54
C GLY A 120 -0.95 8.01 10.29
N THR A 121 -1.25 8.64 9.15
CA THR A 121 -0.60 9.87 8.66
C THR A 121 -1.46 11.13 8.78
N GLY A 122 -2.52 11.10 9.58
CA GLY A 122 -3.42 12.22 9.78
C GLY A 122 -2.83 13.36 10.63
N PRO A 123 -3.47 14.53 10.68
CA PRO A 123 -3.00 15.71 11.39
C PRO A 123 -2.57 15.47 12.84
N SER A 124 -3.31 14.71 13.64
CA SER A 124 -2.96 14.46 15.05
C SER A 124 -1.64 13.70 15.25
N LEU A 125 -1.06 13.15 14.19
CA LEU A 125 0.26 12.52 14.25
C LEU A 125 1.33 13.48 14.81
N SER A 126 1.21 14.79 14.60
CA SER A 126 2.15 15.78 15.16
C SER A 126 2.22 15.73 16.70
N GLN A 127 1.12 15.38 17.36
CA GLN A 127 1.04 15.27 18.82
C GLN A 127 1.65 13.95 19.34
N ALA A 128 2.05 13.02 18.46
CA ALA A 128 2.71 11.79 18.89
C ALA A 128 4.07 12.06 19.57
N MET A 129 4.68 13.22 19.33
CA MET A 129 5.91 13.67 19.99
C MET A 129 5.72 13.93 21.50
N GLU A 130 4.48 14.18 21.94
CA GLU A 130 4.16 14.55 23.32
C GLU A 130 4.00 13.34 24.25
N ARG A 131 4.10 12.12 23.68
CA ARG A 131 3.88 10.87 24.39
C ARG A 131 5.06 9.91 24.22
N ASP A 132 5.38 9.18 25.28
CA ASP A 132 6.24 8.00 25.22
C ASP A 132 5.43 6.77 24.75
N TRP A 133 6.00 6.04 23.80
CA TRP A 133 5.43 4.85 23.16
C TRP A 133 6.22 3.58 23.48
N SER A 134 7.28 3.68 24.29
CA SER A 134 8.23 2.61 24.58
C SER A 134 7.60 1.38 25.22
N ASP A 135 6.44 1.54 25.89
CA ASP A 135 5.64 0.49 26.50
C ASP A 135 4.94 -0.45 25.49
N GLY A 136 4.94 -0.09 24.19
CA GLY A 136 4.27 -0.82 23.13
C GLY A 136 5.14 -1.18 21.92
N TYR A 137 4.65 -2.16 21.15
CA TYR A 137 5.17 -2.41 19.79
C TYR A 137 4.71 -1.28 18.89
N ARG A 138 5.59 -0.75 18.04
CA ARG A 138 5.32 0.45 17.25
C ARG A 138 5.35 0.12 15.77
N ILE A 139 4.20 0.24 15.12
CA ILE A 139 4.00 -0.09 13.72
C ILE A 139 3.58 1.18 12.99
N VAL A 140 4.44 1.69 12.14
CA VAL A 140 4.20 2.90 11.35
C VAL A 140 3.83 2.55 9.91
N CYS A 141 3.24 3.49 9.16
CA CYS A 141 2.89 3.27 7.77
C CYS A 141 3.28 4.43 6.85
N ASN A 142 3.41 4.11 5.56
CA ASN A 142 3.43 5.06 4.46
C ASN A 142 4.42 6.21 4.71
N THR A 143 3.95 7.44 4.54
CA THR A 143 4.76 8.65 4.47
C THR A 143 5.29 9.17 5.81
N ILE A 144 5.08 8.45 6.93
CA ILE A 144 5.72 8.78 8.22
C ILE A 144 7.24 8.89 8.06
N VAL A 145 7.84 8.13 7.13
CA VAL A 145 9.27 8.17 6.79
C VAL A 145 9.81 9.55 6.39
N ARG A 146 8.92 10.47 5.95
CA ARG A 146 9.27 11.86 5.61
C ARG A 146 9.83 12.63 6.80
N ASP A 147 9.38 12.34 8.02
CA ASP A 147 9.78 13.05 9.23
C ASP A 147 10.81 12.24 10.03
N PRO A 148 12.11 12.53 9.90
CA PRO A 148 13.14 11.83 10.67
C PRO A 148 13.01 12.05 12.17
N ILE A 149 12.56 13.23 12.62
CA ILE A 149 12.41 13.55 14.05
C ILE A 149 11.36 12.64 14.67
N LEU A 150 10.18 12.56 14.03
CA LEU A 150 9.13 11.67 14.49
C LEU A 150 9.55 10.20 14.37
N TRP A 151 10.23 9.82 13.28
CA TRP A 151 10.73 8.45 13.13
C TRP A 151 11.63 8.03 14.29
N HIS A 152 12.62 8.86 14.67
CA HIS A 152 13.52 8.53 15.78
C HIS A 152 12.80 8.54 17.13
N HIS A 153 11.84 9.44 17.34
CA HIS A 153 11.00 9.45 18.54
C HIS A 153 10.16 8.18 18.69
N LEU A 154 9.50 7.76 17.60
CA LEU A 154 8.70 6.54 17.59
C LEU A 154 9.60 5.30 17.69
N ASN A 155 10.79 5.30 17.08
CA ASN A 155 11.70 4.15 16.98
C ASN A 155 10.95 2.86 16.59
N PRO A 156 10.41 2.77 15.35
CA PRO A 156 9.45 1.74 14.99
C PRO A 156 10.04 0.32 14.97
N ASP A 157 9.21 -0.65 15.32
CA ASP A 157 9.55 -2.07 15.15
C ASP A 157 9.30 -2.53 13.71
N PHE A 158 8.29 -1.93 13.06
CA PHE A 158 7.87 -2.22 11.71
C PHE A 158 7.41 -0.95 10.98
N ILE A 159 7.68 -0.90 9.68
CA ILE A 159 7.11 0.05 8.72
C ILE A 159 6.34 -0.75 7.66
N VAL A 160 5.18 -0.23 7.22
CA VAL A 160 4.35 -0.89 6.20
C VAL A 160 3.90 0.06 5.10
N ALA A 161 3.83 -0.45 3.89
CA ALA A 161 3.29 0.25 2.72
C ALA A 161 2.82 -0.77 1.68
N GLY A 162 1.82 -0.42 0.86
CA GLY A 162 1.17 -1.43 0.01
C GLY A 162 0.34 -0.89 -1.16
N ASP A 163 0.56 0.35 -1.55
CA ASP A 163 -0.19 0.96 -2.66
C ASP A 163 0.74 1.19 -3.86
N ALA A 164 0.28 0.78 -5.05
CA ALA A 164 1.08 0.80 -6.27
C ALA A 164 1.40 2.23 -6.73
N ILE A 165 0.48 3.19 -6.60
CA ILE A 165 0.70 4.54 -7.11
C ILE A 165 1.40 5.43 -6.09
N TYR A 166 1.13 5.24 -4.79
CA TYR A 166 1.72 6.06 -3.73
C TYR A 166 3.13 5.61 -3.31
N HIS A 167 3.46 4.32 -3.42
CA HIS A 167 4.72 3.78 -2.87
C HIS A 167 5.61 3.15 -3.93
N PHE A 168 5.01 2.51 -4.94
CA PHE A 168 5.70 1.71 -5.96
C PHE A 168 5.55 2.30 -7.37
N GLY A 169 5.09 3.55 -7.43
CA GLY A 169 4.86 4.29 -8.67
C GLY A 169 6.14 4.92 -9.21
N PHE A 170 6.07 5.38 -10.46
CA PHE A 170 7.13 6.13 -11.12
C PHE A 170 7.15 7.62 -10.78
N THR A 171 6.12 8.14 -10.11
CA THR A 171 5.95 9.59 -9.82
C THR A 171 6.92 10.09 -8.75
N ARG A 172 7.13 11.43 -8.70
CA ARG A 172 7.95 12.09 -7.67
C ARG A 172 7.49 11.81 -6.25
N PHE A 173 6.18 11.64 -6.04
CA PHE A 173 5.61 11.23 -4.75
C PHE A 173 6.19 9.88 -4.32
N ALA A 174 6.06 8.87 -5.17
CA ALA A 174 6.47 7.51 -4.86
C ALA A 174 8.01 7.38 -4.76
N GLN A 175 8.74 8.09 -5.61
CA GLN A 175 10.20 8.18 -5.53
C GLN A 175 10.68 8.83 -4.23
N SER A 176 10.04 9.93 -3.80
CA SER A 176 10.37 10.60 -2.53
C SER A 176 10.09 9.70 -1.33
N PHE A 177 8.94 9.01 -1.33
CA PHE A 177 8.65 7.99 -0.33
C PHE A 177 9.73 6.92 -0.27
N ARG A 178 10.13 6.34 -1.41
CA ARG A 178 11.13 5.26 -1.42
C ARG A 178 12.50 5.73 -0.95
N ARG A 179 12.95 6.92 -1.37
CA ARG A 179 14.20 7.52 -0.90
C ARG A 179 14.19 7.68 0.62
N ASP A 180 13.13 8.29 1.16
CA ASP A 180 13.05 8.55 2.60
C ASP A 180 12.91 7.23 3.38
N LEU A 181 12.12 6.27 2.88
CA LEU A 181 12.05 4.92 3.46
C LEU A 181 13.41 4.24 3.49
N HIS A 182 14.18 4.32 2.40
CA HIS A 182 15.50 3.70 2.31
C HIS A 182 16.40 4.26 3.42
N GLN A 183 16.43 5.58 3.56
CA GLN A 183 17.19 6.25 4.60
C GLN A 183 16.75 5.83 6.02
N ARG A 184 15.44 5.80 6.28
CA ARG A 184 14.90 5.38 7.59
C ARG A 184 15.22 3.92 7.94
N LEU A 185 15.25 3.04 6.94
CA LEU A 185 15.65 1.64 7.13
C LEU A 185 17.13 1.51 7.45
N GLN A 186 18.01 2.28 6.78
CA GLN A 186 19.44 2.29 7.10
C GLN A 186 19.74 2.80 8.52
N GLU A 187 18.89 3.69 9.04
CA GLU A 187 19.04 4.29 10.37
C GLU A 187 18.42 3.45 11.52
N SER A 188 17.84 2.27 11.23
CA SER A 188 17.09 1.51 12.26
C SER A 188 17.06 0.01 12.01
N ASP A 189 16.60 -0.75 13.02
CA ASP A 189 16.35 -2.19 12.90
C ASP A 189 14.89 -2.51 12.49
N ALA A 190 14.14 -1.53 11.99
CA ALA A 190 12.74 -1.73 11.59
C ALA A 190 12.65 -2.72 10.42
N LEU A 191 11.64 -3.57 10.41
CA LEU A 191 11.34 -4.40 9.23
C LEU A 191 10.30 -3.70 8.35
N PHE A 192 10.51 -3.74 7.04
CA PHE A 192 9.57 -3.26 6.04
C PHE A 192 8.66 -4.40 5.56
N VAL A 193 7.39 -4.36 5.95
CA VAL A 193 6.38 -5.36 5.57
C VAL A 193 5.48 -4.81 4.48
N TYR A 194 5.39 -5.51 3.35
CA TYR A 194 4.65 -5.07 2.17
C TYR A 194 4.10 -6.26 1.36
N PRO A 195 3.11 -6.04 0.46
CA PRO A 195 2.60 -7.10 -0.40
C PRO A 195 3.66 -7.64 -1.36
N ALA A 196 3.81 -8.97 -1.41
CA ALA A 196 4.86 -9.64 -2.18
C ALA A 196 4.83 -9.34 -3.69
N MET A 197 3.69 -8.91 -4.24
CA MET A 197 3.61 -8.50 -5.66
C MET A 197 4.51 -7.31 -6.01
N PHE A 198 4.93 -6.51 -5.02
CA PHE A 198 5.81 -5.37 -5.24
C PHE A 198 7.31 -5.73 -5.14
N ASP A 199 7.65 -6.97 -4.78
CA ASP A 199 9.01 -7.35 -4.37
C ASP A 199 10.04 -7.19 -5.49
N ALA A 200 9.67 -7.45 -6.76
CA ALA A 200 10.57 -7.20 -7.89
C ALA A 200 11.07 -5.74 -7.94
N LEU A 201 10.18 -4.78 -7.68
CA LEU A 201 10.55 -3.37 -7.59
C LEU A 201 11.29 -3.08 -6.28
N VAL A 202 10.85 -3.64 -5.16
CA VAL A 202 11.47 -3.36 -3.86
C VAL A 202 12.92 -3.85 -3.84
N GLN A 203 13.23 -5.05 -4.32
CA GLN A 203 14.61 -5.53 -4.39
C GLN A 203 15.51 -4.64 -5.26
N ARG A 204 14.96 -4.10 -6.36
CA ARG A 204 15.67 -3.17 -7.24
C ARG A 204 16.09 -1.88 -6.50
N GLU A 205 15.23 -1.37 -5.63
CA GLU A 205 15.38 -0.04 -5.00
C GLU A 205 16.01 -0.11 -3.59
N PHE A 206 15.96 -1.28 -2.93
CA PHE A 206 16.30 -1.45 -1.51
C PHE A 206 17.31 -2.57 -1.27
N SER A 207 18.17 -2.87 -2.26
CA SER A 207 19.17 -3.93 -2.16
C SER A 207 20.12 -3.80 -0.95
N MET A 208 20.45 -2.57 -0.54
CA MET A 208 21.31 -2.30 0.63
C MET A 208 20.67 -2.64 1.98
N VAL A 209 19.34 -2.79 2.03
CA VAL A 209 18.58 -3.10 3.25
C VAL A 209 17.76 -4.39 3.09
N ALA A 210 18.23 -5.32 2.23
CA ALA A 210 17.50 -6.52 1.85
C ALA A 210 17.06 -7.40 3.04
N ASP A 211 17.86 -7.44 4.11
CA ASP A 211 17.53 -8.18 5.34
C ASP A 211 16.34 -7.60 6.12
N GLN A 212 15.98 -6.35 5.87
CA GLN A 212 14.84 -5.68 6.48
C GLN A 212 13.54 -5.89 5.68
N LEU A 213 13.62 -6.44 4.46
CA LEU A 213 12.50 -6.58 3.56
C LEU A 213 11.67 -7.84 3.85
N ILE A 214 10.37 -7.67 4.03
CA ILE A 214 9.41 -8.74 4.34
C ILE A 214 8.25 -8.69 3.32
N PRO A 215 8.43 -9.26 2.11
CA PRO A 215 7.35 -9.48 1.17
C PRO A 215 6.37 -10.53 1.72
N VAL A 216 5.09 -10.18 1.81
CA VAL A 216 4.01 -11.07 2.30
C VAL A 216 2.94 -11.24 1.21
N PRO A 217 2.62 -12.47 0.78
CA PRO A 217 1.55 -12.69 -0.19
C PRO A 217 0.19 -12.20 0.33
N ILE A 218 -0.66 -11.68 -0.55
CA ILE A 218 -2.07 -11.41 -0.21
C ILE A 218 -2.85 -12.72 -0.33
N GLY A 219 -3.49 -13.13 0.76
CA GLY A 219 -4.40 -14.26 0.82
C GLY A 219 -5.86 -13.85 0.57
N TRP A 220 -6.76 -14.82 0.68
CA TRP A 220 -8.20 -14.64 0.40
C TRP A 220 -9.03 -14.23 1.63
N ARG A 221 -8.44 -14.28 2.84
CA ARG A 221 -9.16 -14.00 4.08
C ARG A 221 -9.47 -12.50 4.18
N ARG A 222 -10.66 -12.15 4.67
CA ARG A 222 -11.13 -10.76 4.83
C ARG A 222 -11.34 -10.41 6.30
N ARG A 223 -10.29 -10.53 7.12
CA ARG A 223 -10.33 -10.23 8.56
C ARG A 223 -9.00 -9.64 9.02
N VAL A 224 -9.04 -8.78 10.05
CA VAL A 224 -7.85 -8.11 10.60
C VAL A 224 -7.13 -8.92 11.67
N ASP A 225 -7.81 -9.85 12.37
CA ASP A 225 -7.27 -10.70 13.44
C ASP A 225 -6.46 -11.90 12.91
N ILE A 226 -5.69 -11.70 11.84
CA ILE A 226 -4.78 -12.73 11.30
C ILE A 226 -3.47 -12.71 12.08
N ASP A 227 -3.10 -13.87 12.62
CA ASP A 227 -1.77 -14.09 13.18
C ASP A 227 -0.80 -14.50 12.05
N LEU A 228 0.06 -13.56 11.65
CA LEU A 228 1.05 -13.72 10.59
C LEU A 228 2.15 -14.74 10.94
N MET A 229 2.33 -15.08 12.23
CA MET A 229 3.24 -16.16 12.63
C MET A 229 2.70 -17.53 12.21
N ARG A 230 1.37 -17.68 12.21
CA ARG A 230 0.66 -18.91 11.83
C ARG A 230 0.38 -18.94 10.34
N VAL A 231 -0.25 -17.90 9.82
CA VAL A 231 -0.65 -17.77 8.41
C VAL A 231 0.10 -16.58 7.81
N PHE A 232 1.18 -16.85 7.10
CA PHE A 232 2.01 -15.80 6.50
C PHE A 232 1.41 -15.29 5.18
N ALA A 233 0.23 -14.66 5.29
CA ALA A 233 -0.50 -14.06 4.19
C ALA A 233 -1.33 -12.87 4.71
N LEU A 234 -1.30 -11.75 3.97
CA LEU A 234 -2.08 -10.56 4.26
C LEU A 234 -3.56 -10.79 3.92
N PRO A 235 -4.51 -10.15 4.62
CA PRO A 235 -5.91 -10.22 4.25
C PRO A 235 -6.23 -9.42 2.98
N ALA A 236 -7.21 -9.88 2.22
CA ALA A 236 -7.79 -9.18 1.06
C ALA A 236 -8.76 -8.06 1.50
N LEU A 237 -8.23 -7.07 2.21
CA LEU A 237 -8.94 -5.84 2.59
C LEU A 237 -8.50 -4.68 1.69
N GLY A 238 -9.24 -3.57 1.71
CA GLY A 238 -9.08 -2.51 0.70
C GLY A 238 -8.14 -1.35 1.04
N ASN A 239 -7.48 -1.35 2.20
CA ASN A 239 -6.62 -0.25 2.65
C ASN A 239 -5.47 -0.73 3.55
N VAL A 240 -4.42 0.08 3.67
CA VAL A 240 -3.23 -0.23 4.49
C VAL A 240 -3.55 -0.57 5.95
N LEU A 241 -4.59 0.08 6.53
CA LEU A 241 -5.00 -0.17 7.90
C LEU A 241 -5.45 -1.62 8.08
N GLY A 242 -6.35 -2.09 7.21
CA GLY A 242 -6.88 -3.45 7.25
C GLY A 242 -5.91 -4.50 6.72
N VAL A 243 -5.12 -4.18 5.69
CA VAL A 243 -4.24 -5.14 5.01
C VAL A 243 -2.92 -5.36 5.75
N LEU A 244 -2.34 -4.32 6.36
CA LEU A 244 -0.98 -4.37 6.89
C LEU A 244 -0.92 -4.04 8.37
N LEU A 245 -1.43 -2.87 8.79
CA LEU A 245 -1.28 -2.37 10.15
C LEU A 245 -1.97 -3.27 11.19
N LEU A 246 -3.26 -3.52 11.03
CA LEU A 246 -4.03 -4.29 12.02
C LEU A 246 -3.62 -5.77 12.08
N PRO A 247 -3.39 -6.50 10.98
CA PRO A 247 -2.88 -7.88 11.03
C PRO A 247 -1.54 -7.98 11.74
N LEU A 248 -0.64 -7.01 11.51
CA LEU A 248 0.65 -6.98 12.18
C LEU A 248 0.49 -6.69 13.68
N ALA A 249 -0.34 -5.72 14.06
CA ALA A 249 -0.64 -5.43 15.46
C ALA A 249 -1.29 -6.62 16.19
N CYS A 250 -2.26 -7.27 15.54
CA CYS A 250 -2.94 -8.46 16.07
C CYS A 250 -2.02 -9.68 16.19
N THR A 251 -0.94 -9.74 15.40
CA THR A 251 0.12 -10.75 15.55
C THR A 251 0.93 -10.52 16.82
N MET A 252 1.10 -9.26 17.25
CA MET A 252 1.91 -8.89 18.41
C MET A 252 1.18 -9.07 19.74
N THR A 253 -0.04 -8.53 19.85
CA THR A 253 -0.84 -8.56 21.09
C THR A 253 -2.34 -8.44 20.79
N ARG A 254 -3.18 -8.64 21.82
CA ARG A 254 -4.62 -8.41 21.77
C ARG A 254 -5.05 -6.98 22.10
N ARG A 255 -4.14 -6.11 22.54
CA ARG A 255 -4.43 -4.69 22.84
C ARG A 255 -3.80 -3.79 21.77
N ILE A 256 -4.63 -3.09 21.01
CA ILE A 256 -4.20 -2.29 19.86
C ILE A 256 -4.61 -0.83 20.09
N GLY A 257 -3.63 0.06 20.16
CA GLY A 257 -3.83 1.50 20.21
C GLY A 257 -3.69 2.10 18.80
N LEU A 258 -4.60 2.99 18.42
CA LEU A 258 -4.61 3.65 17.11
C LEU A 258 -4.33 5.14 17.26
N TRP A 259 -3.29 5.63 16.59
CA TRP A 259 -2.93 7.06 16.54
C TRP A 259 -2.79 7.56 15.09
N GLY A 260 -3.00 8.86 14.84
CA GLY A 260 -2.90 9.46 13.50
C GLY A 260 -3.99 9.04 12.48
N PHE A 261 -5.13 8.48 12.92
CA PHE A 261 -6.28 8.16 12.06
C PHE A 261 -7.42 9.18 12.18
N ASP A 262 -7.15 10.44 11.84
CA ASP A 262 -8.11 11.55 11.96
C ASP A 262 -9.33 11.38 11.04
N GLY A 263 -9.21 10.67 9.92
CA GLY A 263 -10.29 10.48 8.97
C GLY A 263 -10.50 11.69 8.04
N ARG A 264 -11.70 11.78 7.46
CA ARG A 264 -12.06 12.79 6.46
C ARG A 264 -12.88 13.91 7.12
N ARG A 265 -12.26 15.07 7.36
CA ARG A 265 -12.95 16.24 7.89
C ARG A 265 -13.93 16.82 6.85
N PRO A 266 -14.97 17.57 7.29
CA PRO A 266 -15.76 18.38 6.37
C PRO A 266 -14.85 19.28 5.52
N GLY A 267 -15.07 19.31 4.19
CA GLY A 267 -14.27 20.11 3.26
C GLY A 267 -12.99 19.47 2.74
N THR A 268 -12.56 18.30 3.26
CA THR A 268 -11.43 17.56 2.67
C THR A 268 -11.71 17.24 1.19
N ARG A 269 -10.72 17.38 0.30
CA ARG A 269 -10.91 17.13 -1.14
C ARG A 269 -10.62 15.68 -1.58
N LEU A 270 -9.64 15.03 -0.95
CA LEU A 270 -9.18 13.67 -1.28
C LEU A 270 -9.64 12.64 -0.25
N PHE A 271 -9.03 11.47 -0.16
CA PHE A 271 -9.51 10.38 0.69
C PHE A 271 -9.67 10.75 2.18
N TRP A 272 -8.69 11.44 2.74
CA TRP A 272 -8.64 11.95 4.12
C TRP A 272 -7.63 13.08 4.20
N GLU A 273 -7.58 13.75 5.35
CA GLU A 273 -6.57 14.78 5.62
C GLU A 273 -5.25 14.10 6.03
N ASN A 274 -4.15 14.48 5.39
CA ASN A 274 -2.82 14.06 5.81
C ASN A 274 -2.10 15.23 6.46
N SER A 275 -1.24 14.94 7.43
CA SER A 275 -0.35 15.95 7.97
C SER A 275 0.64 16.41 6.89
N PRO A 276 0.76 17.72 6.60
CA PRO A 276 1.66 18.22 5.56
C PRO A 276 3.13 17.97 5.90
N ARG A 277 3.46 17.84 7.19
CA ARG A 277 4.80 17.49 7.69
C ARG A 277 5.15 16.02 7.45
N HIS A 278 4.16 15.13 7.43
CA HIS A 278 4.34 13.67 7.39
C HIS A 278 3.80 13.03 6.09
N SER A 279 3.57 13.82 5.05
CA SER A 279 3.09 13.39 3.72
C SER A 279 3.70 14.29 2.67
N TYR A 280 3.52 14.05 1.36
CA TYR A 280 4.09 14.87 0.27
C TYR A 280 3.02 15.67 -0.50
N PRO A 281 2.34 16.65 0.12
CA PRO A 281 1.27 17.41 -0.52
C PRO A 281 1.70 18.10 -1.81
N GLU A 282 2.96 18.53 -1.91
CA GLU A 282 3.53 19.18 -3.08
C GLU A 282 3.53 18.29 -4.34
N TYR A 283 3.52 16.96 -4.19
CA TYR A 283 3.53 16.02 -5.31
C TYR A 283 2.15 15.39 -5.59
N ILE A 284 1.11 15.81 -4.86
CA ILE A 284 -0.25 15.30 -5.08
C ILE A 284 -0.81 15.70 -6.45
N PRO A 285 -0.65 16.95 -6.94
CA PRO A 285 -1.12 17.32 -8.29
C PRO A 285 -0.53 16.42 -9.38
N ASP A 286 0.80 16.23 -9.37
CA ASP A 286 1.51 15.34 -10.30
C ASP A 286 0.98 13.89 -10.24
N LEU A 287 0.70 13.40 -9.02
CA LEU A 287 0.14 12.06 -8.83
C LEU A 287 -1.28 11.93 -9.41
N GLN A 288 -2.11 12.97 -9.28
CA GLN A 288 -3.46 13.01 -9.85
C GLN A 288 -3.45 13.06 -11.38
N GLU A 289 -2.53 13.83 -11.94
CA GLU A 289 -2.31 13.89 -13.39
C GLU A 289 -1.82 12.55 -13.95
N ALA A 290 -0.92 11.87 -13.24
CA ALA A 290 -0.42 10.57 -13.65
C ALA A 290 -1.46 9.44 -13.57
N HIS A 291 -2.42 9.50 -12.65
CA HIS A 291 -3.39 8.41 -12.41
C HIS A 291 -4.86 8.90 -12.37
N PRO A 292 -5.36 9.57 -13.43
CA PRO A 292 -6.68 10.20 -13.42
C PRO A 292 -7.81 9.18 -13.24
N ALA A 293 -7.71 7.98 -13.83
CA ALA A 293 -8.71 6.93 -13.66
C ALA A 293 -8.84 6.46 -12.20
N PHE A 294 -7.73 6.40 -11.47
CA PHE A 294 -7.72 6.01 -10.05
C PHE A 294 -8.53 7.01 -9.23
N PHE A 295 -8.23 8.31 -9.36
CA PHE A 295 -8.92 9.35 -8.60
C PHE A 295 -10.40 9.47 -9.00
N ALA A 296 -10.71 9.41 -10.30
CA ALA A 296 -12.08 9.41 -10.77
C ALA A 296 -12.90 8.21 -10.25
N HIS A 297 -12.26 7.05 -10.06
CA HIS A 297 -12.94 5.85 -9.57
C HIS A 297 -13.18 5.87 -8.06
N TYR A 298 -12.14 6.20 -7.29
CA TYR A 298 -12.14 6.07 -5.84
C TYR A 298 -12.58 7.34 -5.09
N VAL A 299 -12.37 8.52 -5.66
CA VAL A 299 -12.84 9.81 -5.13
C VAL A 299 -13.61 10.56 -6.23
N PRO A 300 -14.71 9.99 -6.75
CA PRO A 300 -15.48 10.63 -7.81
C PRO A 300 -16.08 11.95 -7.29
N SER A 301 -16.10 12.99 -8.13
CA SER A 301 -16.69 14.29 -7.77
C SER A 301 -18.17 14.18 -7.36
N SER A 302 -18.89 13.19 -7.88
CA SER A 302 -20.29 12.92 -7.53
C SER A 302 -20.46 12.27 -6.15
N ASP A 303 -19.42 11.63 -5.60
CA ASP A 303 -19.46 10.92 -4.32
C ASP A 303 -18.05 10.77 -3.71
N PRO A 304 -17.46 11.88 -3.23
CA PRO A 304 -16.06 11.89 -2.76
C PRO A 304 -15.84 11.04 -1.50
N SER A 305 -16.91 10.65 -0.81
CA SER A 305 -16.86 9.81 0.39
C SER A 305 -17.07 8.31 0.09
N ARG A 306 -17.23 7.91 -1.19
CA ARG A 306 -17.46 6.53 -1.61
C ARG A 306 -16.43 5.55 -1.02
N TYR A 307 -15.15 5.85 -1.20
CA TYR A 307 -14.05 5.01 -0.70
C TYR A 307 -14.10 4.87 0.81
N VAL A 308 -14.23 5.99 1.52
CA VAL A 308 -14.24 6.03 2.99
C VAL A 308 -15.42 5.22 3.54
N ARG A 309 -16.63 5.43 3.01
CA ARG A 309 -17.82 4.68 3.48
C ARG A 309 -17.70 3.17 3.26
N LYS A 310 -17.05 2.75 2.17
CA LYS A 310 -16.83 1.32 1.89
C LYS A 310 -15.75 0.72 2.78
N TYR A 311 -14.53 1.23 2.68
CA TYR A 311 -13.33 0.57 3.24
C TYR A 311 -13.00 0.99 4.67
N HIS A 312 -13.31 2.23 5.08
CA HIS A 312 -13.16 2.69 6.47
C HIS A 312 -14.49 2.67 7.25
N GLY A 313 -15.60 2.46 6.56
CA GLY A 313 -16.93 2.26 7.12
C GLY A 313 -17.26 0.78 7.26
N LYS A 314 -18.11 0.28 6.35
CA LYS A 314 -18.75 -1.04 6.48
C LYS A 314 -17.75 -2.20 6.63
N GLU A 315 -16.73 -2.26 5.78
CA GLU A 315 -15.77 -3.38 5.81
C GLU A 315 -14.91 -3.37 7.08
N LEU A 316 -14.43 -2.18 7.50
CA LEU A 316 -13.63 -2.04 8.70
C LEU A 316 -14.44 -2.33 9.97
N ASP A 317 -15.66 -1.81 10.09
CA ASP A 317 -16.51 -2.04 11.28
C ASP A 317 -16.83 -3.52 11.46
N ALA A 318 -17.19 -4.21 10.37
CA ALA A 318 -17.47 -5.64 10.39
C ALA A 318 -16.24 -6.44 10.84
N SER A 319 -15.07 -6.12 10.30
CA SER A 319 -13.84 -6.83 10.64
C SER A 319 -13.37 -6.56 12.08
N LEU A 320 -13.47 -5.32 12.57
CA LEU A 320 -13.09 -4.99 13.94
C LEU A 320 -14.04 -5.63 14.96
N ARG A 321 -15.35 -5.58 14.75
CA ARG A 321 -16.34 -6.23 15.63
C ARG A 321 -16.13 -7.73 15.73
N LEU A 322 -15.82 -8.39 14.61
CA LEU A 322 -15.52 -9.82 14.61
C LEU A 322 -14.28 -10.14 15.45
N ALA A 323 -13.24 -9.32 15.35
CA ALA A 323 -12.03 -9.46 16.15
C ALA A 323 -12.30 -9.18 17.65
N GLU A 324 -13.11 -8.17 17.96
CA GLU A 324 -13.52 -7.82 19.33
C GLU A 324 -14.29 -8.96 20.01
N HIS A 325 -15.24 -9.58 19.30
CA HIS A 325 -15.94 -10.77 19.78
C HIS A 325 -14.99 -11.94 20.09
N ARG A 326 -13.81 -11.97 19.48
CA ARG A 326 -12.78 -13.00 19.71
C ARG A 326 -11.71 -12.56 20.73
N GLY A 327 -11.92 -11.44 21.42
CA GLY A 327 -11.09 -10.96 22.52
C GLY A 327 -9.97 -9.99 22.14
N TRP A 328 -9.96 -9.46 20.92
CA TRP A 328 -9.10 -8.32 20.57
C TRP A 328 -9.71 -7.01 21.08
N HIS A 329 -8.86 -6.06 21.45
CA HIS A 329 -9.26 -4.77 21.98
C HIS A 329 -8.62 -3.68 21.14
N PHE A 330 -9.44 -2.86 20.51
CA PHE A 330 -8.99 -1.72 19.72
C PHE A 330 -9.40 -0.43 20.43
N GLU A 331 -8.44 0.46 20.60
CA GLU A 331 -8.63 1.74 21.27
C GLU A 331 -8.14 2.85 20.36
N MET A 332 -9.05 3.75 20.02
CA MET A 332 -8.69 4.99 19.36
C MET A 332 -8.15 5.93 20.44
N LEU A 333 -6.95 6.47 20.25
CA LEU A 333 -6.23 7.25 21.27
C LEU A 333 -6.40 8.77 21.10
N HIS A 334 -7.11 9.20 20.05
CA HIS A 334 -7.46 10.60 19.80
C HIS A 334 -8.79 10.66 19.01
N PHE A 335 -9.35 11.85 18.87
CA PHE A 335 -10.60 12.04 18.12
C PHE A 335 -10.45 11.71 16.62
N SER A 336 -11.39 10.93 16.07
CA SER A 336 -11.46 10.61 14.64
C SER A 336 -12.79 11.03 14.02
N TYR A 337 -12.73 11.64 12.84
CA TYR A 337 -13.88 11.85 11.97
C TYR A 337 -14.34 10.55 11.29
N THR A 338 -13.61 9.44 11.44
CA THR A 338 -14.04 8.12 10.96
C THR A 338 -15.00 7.50 11.99
N PRO A 339 -16.32 7.37 11.70
CA PRO A 339 -17.28 6.95 12.72
C PRO A 339 -16.99 5.57 13.32
N VAL A 340 -16.39 4.68 12.53
CA VAL A 340 -16.01 3.33 12.99
C VAL A 340 -14.90 3.40 14.04
N LEU A 341 -13.91 4.26 13.85
CA LEU A 341 -12.82 4.42 14.81
C LEU A 341 -13.27 5.22 16.03
N GLN A 342 -14.13 6.22 15.84
CA GLN A 342 -14.65 7.04 16.93
C GLN A 342 -15.44 6.24 17.98
N LYS A 343 -16.11 5.15 17.59
CA LYS A 343 -16.77 4.22 18.55
C LYS A 343 -15.80 3.60 19.57
N ARG A 344 -14.51 3.62 19.28
CA ARG A 344 -13.43 3.03 20.09
C ARG A 344 -12.62 4.10 20.82
N PHE A 345 -13.02 5.36 20.74
CA PHE A 345 -12.42 6.46 21.51
C PHE A 345 -13.10 6.55 22.88
N LYS A 346 -12.29 6.48 23.94
CA LYS A 346 -12.70 6.69 25.34
C LYS A 346 -12.07 8.02 25.77
N GLY A 347 -12.79 9.12 25.56
CA GLY A 347 -12.30 10.47 25.86
C GLY A 347 -12.03 10.71 27.34
#